data_AF-A0AA39VW53-F1
#
_entry.id   AF-A0AA39VW53-F1
#
_cell.length_a   1.000
_cell.length_b   1.000
_cell.length_c   1.000
_cell.angle_alpha   90.00
_cell.angle_beta   90.00
_cell.angle_gamma   90.00
#
_symmetry.space_group_name_H-M   'P 1'
#
loop_
_entity.id
_entity.type
_entity.pdbx_description
1 polymer ?
#
loop_
_entity_poly.entity_id
_entity_poly.type
_entity_poly.pdbx_seq_one_letter_code
_entity_poly.pdbx_strand_id
1 'polypeptide(L)'
;MKKRFHRKDVADIMDNAARSYSEIHYDRHMEELRRLHKGAYDYAIDAGPHKWSRVHCPQRRYRLMTTNVVECINLCLKFAWQLPLMTLAEFIRNMLQKWFHDRHTNARSMRHRLTDVAHLVILKRVKKCGYMTVNAVDWNIFSVRHKGKLWTVDLARKTCTCNKFQMDFLPCSHALAAARYMTLSIYRFIVAKRESHCFHCCREWNLDFTSLCADYYKRETLIDAYSVPIMPVGHPSSWVVPFDIAA
;
A
#
# COMPACT_ATOMS: atom_id res chain seq x y z
N MET A 1 -6.43 -13.01 -17.82
CA MET A 1 -5.03 -12.98 -18.31
C MET A 1 -4.35 -14.34 -18.16
N LYS A 2 -3.91 -14.79 -16.97
CA LYS A 2 -3.21 -16.09 -16.81
C LYS A 2 -3.98 -17.32 -17.32
N LYS A 3 -5.32 -17.29 -17.26
CA LYS A 3 -6.19 -18.34 -17.81
C LYS A 3 -6.38 -18.27 -19.34
N ARG A 4 -6.11 -17.11 -19.97
CA ARG A 4 -6.39 -16.84 -21.39
C ARG A 4 -5.11 -16.78 -22.24
N PHE A 5 -4.00 -16.36 -21.64
CA PHE A 5 -2.69 -16.32 -22.25
C PHE A 5 -1.74 -17.13 -21.35
N HIS A 6 -1.37 -18.33 -21.78
CA HIS A 6 -0.52 -19.27 -21.02
C HIS A 6 0.97 -18.91 -21.08
N ARG A 7 1.31 -17.81 -21.73
CA ARG A 7 2.66 -17.29 -21.92
C ARG A 7 3.10 -16.43 -20.73
N LYS A 8 4.15 -16.87 -20.04
CA LYS A 8 4.66 -16.22 -18.82
C LYS A 8 5.21 -14.83 -19.08
N ASP A 9 5.96 -14.66 -20.17
CA ASP A 9 6.50 -13.39 -20.65
C ASP A 9 5.42 -12.33 -20.90
N VAL A 10 4.32 -12.71 -21.55
CA VAL A 10 3.14 -11.84 -21.75
C VAL A 10 2.52 -11.43 -20.42
N ALA A 11 2.40 -12.37 -19.47
CA ALA A 11 1.86 -12.08 -18.15
C ALA A 11 2.77 -11.14 -17.32
N ASP A 12 4.09 -11.30 -17.43
CA ASP A 12 5.08 -10.48 -16.72
C ASP A 12 5.13 -9.05 -17.28
N ILE A 13 5.14 -8.87 -18.60
CA ILE A 13 5.06 -7.53 -19.24
C ILE A 13 3.78 -6.81 -18.83
N MET A 14 2.66 -7.54 -18.81
CA MET A 14 1.40 -6.98 -18.34
C MET A 14 1.44 -6.59 -16.86
N ASP A 15 2.00 -7.43 -15.97
CA ASP A 15 2.14 -7.07 -14.54
C ASP A 15 2.98 -5.80 -14.38
N ASN A 16 4.05 -5.67 -15.16
CA ASN A 16 4.91 -4.48 -15.18
C ASN A 16 4.16 -3.24 -15.69
N ALA A 17 3.38 -3.37 -16.77
CA ALA A 17 2.52 -2.29 -17.25
C ALA A 17 1.49 -1.89 -16.17
N ALA A 18 0.76 -2.86 -15.62
CA ALA A 18 -0.26 -2.64 -14.62
C ALA A 18 0.28 -1.93 -13.36
N ARG A 19 1.52 -2.23 -12.96
CA ARG A 19 2.14 -1.70 -11.73
C ARG A 19 3.03 -0.48 -11.97
N SER A 20 3.10 0.02 -13.19
CA SER A 20 3.91 1.19 -13.54
C SER A 20 3.40 2.45 -12.83
N TYR A 21 4.35 3.28 -12.39
CA TYR A 21 4.08 4.54 -11.69
C TYR A 21 4.14 5.76 -12.63
N SER A 22 4.66 5.58 -13.84
CA SER A 22 4.89 6.65 -14.82
C SER A 22 4.33 6.18 -16.15
N GLU A 23 3.67 7.08 -16.88
CA GLU A 23 3.11 6.83 -18.21
C GLU A 23 4.20 6.36 -19.17
N ILE A 24 5.37 7.00 -19.16
CA ILE A 24 6.53 6.60 -19.98
C ILE A 24 6.90 5.11 -19.77
N HIS A 25 6.88 4.63 -18.53
CA HIS A 25 7.18 3.21 -18.26
C HIS A 25 6.02 2.31 -18.70
N TYR A 26 4.77 2.75 -18.49
CA TYR A 26 3.59 2.04 -18.96
C TYR A 26 3.60 1.88 -20.48
N ASP A 27 3.77 2.98 -21.22
CA ASP A 27 3.79 3.00 -22.68
C ASP A 27 4.89 2.10 -23.24
N ARG A 28 6.07 2.12 -22.62
CA ARG A 28 7.16 1.22 -22.99
C ARG A 28 6.78 -0.25 -22.84
N HIS A 29 6.14 -0.64 -21.72
CA HIS A 29 5.69 -2.01 -21.53
C HIS A 29 4.53 -2.38 -22.46
N MET A 30 3.65 -1.44 -22.78
CA MET A 30 2.56 -1.66 -23.73
C MET A 30 3.08 -1.83 -25.17
N GLU A 31 4.11 -1.08 -25.56
CA GLU A 31 4.75 -1.26 -26.86
C GLU A 31 5.51 -2.59 -26.95
N GLU A 32 6.19 -2.99 -25.86
CA GLU A 32 6.80 -4.31 -25.75
C GLU A 32 5.76 -5.43 -25.89
N LEU A 33 4.61 -5.29 -25.22
CA LEU A 33 3.48 -6.22 -25.30
C LEU A 33 2.92 -6.29 -26.73
N ARG A 34 2.80 -5.15 -27.41
CA ARG A 34 2.31 -5.06 -28.80
C ARG A 34 3.21 -5.83 -29.76
N ARG A 35 4.52 -5.69 -29.62
CA ARG A 35 5.51 -6.39 -30.44
C ARG A 35 5.53 -7.89 -30.17
N LEU A 36 5.43 -8.29 -28.91
CA LEU A 36 5.49 -9.69 -28.52
C LEU A 36 4.20 -10.45 -28.84
N HIS A 37 3.04 -9.84 -28.57
CA HIS A 37 1.74 -10.50 -28.71
C HIS A 37 0.60 -9.49 -28.92
N LYS A 38 0.37 -9.10 -30.18
CA LYS A 38 -0.67 -8.13 -30.56
C LYS A 38 -2.05 -8.43 -29.98
N GLY A 39 -2.51 -9.69 -29.99
CA GLY A 39 -3.83 -10.03 -29.44
C GLY A 39 -3.98 -9.81 -27.93
N ALA A 40 -2.86 -9.80 -27.18
CA ALA A 40 -2.87 -9.53 -25.75
C ALA A 40 -2.86 -8.01 -25.49
N TYR A 41 -2.16 -7.26 -26.34
CA TYR A 41 -2.23 -5.81 -26.37
C TYR A 41 -3.65 -5.33 -26.69
N ASP A 42 -4.25 -5.81 -27.78
CA ASP A 42 -5.61 -5.43 -28.21
C ASP A 42 -6.62 -5.71 -27.08
N TYR A 43 -6.52 -6.89 -26.45
CA TYR A 43 -7.32 -7.22 -25.26
C TYR A 43 -7.09 -6.28 -24.07
N ALA A 44 -5.83 -5.91 -23.79
CA ALA A 44 -5.51 -5.05 -22.65
C ALA A 44 -6.07 -3.63 -22.82
N ILE A 45 -6.07 -3.12 -24.05
CA ILE A 45 -6.69 -1.84 -24.41
C ILE A 45 -8.21 -1.91 -24.31
N ASP A 46 -8.83 -2.95 -24.91
CA ASP A 46 -10.28 -3.17 -24.88
C ASP A 46 -10.82 -3.35 -23.44
N ALA A 47 -10.07 -4.03 -22.58
CA ALA A 47 -10.40 -4.17 -21.16
C ALA A 47 -10.46 -2.82 -20.42
N GLY A 48 -9.89 -1.76 -20.99
CA GLY A 48 -9.87 -0.41 -20.45
C GLY A 48 -8.74 -0.22 -19.42
N PRO A 49 -7.63 0.48 -19.77
CA PRO A 49 -6.49 0.71 -18.89
C PRO A 49 -6.84 1.31 -17.53
N HIS A 50 -7.86 2.16 -17.46
CA HIS A 50 -8.36 2.73 -16.20
C HIS A 50 -8.85 1.67 -15.20
N LYS A 51 -9.21 0.46 -15.67
CA LYS A 51 -9.70 -0.65 -14.83
C LYS A 51 -8.60 -1.57 -14.32
N TRP A 52 -7.36 -1.45 -14.77
CA TRP A 52 -6.31 -2.40 -14.37
C TRP A 52 -4.92 -1.78 -14.23
N SER A 53 -4.64 -0.66 -14.88
CA SER A 53 -3.36 0.04 -14.80
C SER A 53 -3.37 1.05 -13.68
N ARG A 54 -2.32 1.04 -12.86
CA ARG A 54 -2.12 1.98 -11.75
C ARG A 54 -2.07 3.43 -12.22
N VAL A 55 -1.42 3.70 -13.36
CA VAL A 55 -1.21 5.07 -13.82
C VAL A 55 -2.49 5.70 -14.37
N HIS A 56 -3.38 4.90 -14.96
CA HIS A 56 -4.63 5.37 -15.56
C HIS A 56 -5.85 5.19 -14.67
N CYS A 57 -5.73 4.53 -13.51
CA CYS A 57 -6.88 4.32 -12.63
C CYS A 57 -7.23 5.63 -11.90
N PRO A 58 -8.47 6.15 -12.04
CA PRO A 58 -8.90 7.36 -11.35
C PRO A 58 -8.90 7.17 -9.83
N GLN A 59 -9.32 5.98 -9.39
CA GLN A 59 -9.31 5.57 -8.00
C GLN A 59 -7.91 5.05 -7.65
N ARG A 60 -7.26 5.67 -6.67
CA ARG A 60 -5.92 5.24 -6.22
C ARG A 60 -6.01 3.89 -5.54
N ARG A 61 -5.75 2.82 -6.29
CA ARG A 61 -5.74 1.44 -5.79
C ARG A 61 -4.54 1.24 -4.88
N TYR A 62 -4.81 1.19 -3.57
CA TYR A 62 -3.85 1.04 -2.48
C TYR A 62 -2.99 -0.23 -2.60
N ARG A 63 -2.03 -0.30 -3.52
CA ARG A 63 -1.19 -1.48 -3.81
C ARG A 63 -1.94 -2.80 -4.12
N LEU A 64 -3.26 -2.86 -3.92
CA LEU A 64 -4.18 -3.92 -4.25
C LEU A 64 -4.42 -3.89 -5.75
N MET A 65 -3.62 -4.67 -6.47
CA MET A 65 -3.73 -4.87 -7.91
C MET A 65 -4.31 -6.25 -8.25
N THR A 66 -4.82 -6.98 -7.24
CA THR A 66 -5.29 -8.35 -7.40
C THR A 66 -6.76 -8.45 -6.99
N THR A 67 -7.51 -9.26 -7.73
CA THR A 67 -8.88 -9.70 -7.40
C THR A 67 -8.90 -10.83 -6.38
N ASN A 68 -7.77 -11.11 -5.72
CA ASN A 68 -7.57 -12.28 -4.86
C ASN A 68 -8.56 -12.34 -3.69
N VAL A 69 -9.14 -11.21 -3.28
CA VAL A 69 -10.13 -11.18 -2.19
C VAL A 69 -11.36 -12.02 -2.55
N VAL A 70 -11.90 -11.87 -3.76
CA VAL A 70 -13.09 -12.61 -4.20
C VAL A 70 -12.77 -14.10 -4.35
N GLU A 71 -11.61 -14.43 -4.93
CA GLU A 71 -11.17 -15.81 -5.08
C GLU A 71 -10.95 -16.49 -3.71
N CYS A 72 -10.32 -15.80 -2.76
CA CYS A 72 -10.12 -16.31 -1.39
C CYS A 72 -11.46 -16.55 -0.68
N ILE A 73 -12.40 -15.59 -0.76
CA ILE A 73 -13.71 -15.76 -0.14
C ILE A 73 -14.46 -16.93 -0.78
N ASN A 74 -14.46 -17.04 -2.11
CA ASN A 74 -15.10 -18.15 -2.81
C ASN A 74 -14.50 -19.51 -2.42
N LEU A 75 -13.19 -19.57 -2.21
CA LEU A 75 -12.53 -20.79 -1.70
C LEU A 75 -12.98 -21.12 -0.27
N CYS A 76 -13.06 -20.14 0.62
CA CYS A 76 -13.56 -20.33 1.98
C CYS A 76 -15.02 -20.80 2.01
N LEU A 77 -15.84 -20.33 1.07
CA LEU A 77 -17.27 -20.63 1.04
C LEU A 77 -17.62 -21.86 0.19
N LYS A 78 -16.67 -22.46 -0.54
CA LYS A 78 -16.93 -23.52 -1.53
C LYS A 78 -17.86 -24.63 -1.03
N PHE A 79 -17.66 -25.08 0.21
CA PHE A 79 -18.50 -26.10 0.84
C PHE A 79 -19.72 -25.51 1.56
N ALA A 80 -19.60 -24.30 2.10
CA ALA A 80 -20.67 -23.64 2.83
C ALA A 80 -21.88 -23.31 1.94
N TRP A 81 -21.67 -23.06 0.64
CA TRP A 81 -22.74 -22.81 -0.33
C TRP A 81 -23.73 -23.96 -0.51
N GLN A 82 -23.37 -25.18 -0.09
CA GLN A 82 -24.26 -26.35 -0.15
C GLN A 82 -25.11 -26.51 1.13
N LEU A 83 -24.90 -25.64 2.12
CA LEU A 83 -25.62 -25.69 3.39
C LEU A 83 -26.94 -24.92 3.32
N PRO A 84 -27.93 -25.25 4.17
CA PRO A 84 -29.13 -24.44 4.34
C PRO A 84 -28.77 -22.99 4.66
N LEU A 85 -29.63 -22.04 4.24
CA LEU A 85 -29.38 -20.60 4.37
C LEU A 85 -28.94 -20.17 5.77
N MET A 86 -29.62 -20.69 6.80
CA MET A 86 -29.30 -20.39 8.19
C MET A 86 -27.91 -20.88 8.60
N THR A 87 -27.53 -22.09 8.16
CA THR A 87 -26.22 -22.67 8.42
C THR A 87 -25.12 -21.96 7.65
N LEU A 88 -25.38 -21.51 6.42
CA LEU A 88 -24.47 -20.69 5.62
C LEU A 88 -24.21 -19.33 6.30
N ALA A 89 -25.28 -18.66 6.75
CA ALA A 89 -25.16 -17.38 7.45
C ALA A 89 -24.32 -17.52 8.73
N GLU A 90 -24.58 -18.57 9.51
CA GLU A 90 -23.84 -18.88 10.73
C GLU A 90 -22.37 -19.23 10.44
N PHE A 91 -22.10 -19.95 9.36
CA PHE A 91 -20.73 -20.23 8.90
C PHE A 91 -19.97 -18.95 8.56
N ILE A 92 -20.58 -18.05 7.77
CA ILE A 92 -19.98 -16.76 7.38
C ILE A 92 -19.70 -15.92 8.64
N ARG A 93 -20.66 -15.86 9.56
CA ARG A 93 -20.53 -15.12 10.82
C ARG A 93 -19.34 -15.63 11.64
N ASN A 94 -19.25 -16.95 11.85
CA ASN A 94 -18.14 -17.56 12.59
C ASN A 94 -16.78 -17.33 11.93
N MET A 95 -16.71 -17.44 10.59
CA MET A 95 -15.51 -17.14 9.83
C MET A 95 -15.06 -15.69 10.04
N LEU A 96 -15.97 -14.73 9.89
CA LEU A 96 -15.66 -13.31 10.07
C LEU A 96 -15.29 -12.99 11.52
N GLN A 97 -16.01 -13.54 12.50
CA GLN A 97 -15.70 -13.38 13.92
C GLN A 97 -14.27 -13.81 14.23
N LYS A 98 -13.88 -15.02 13.79
CA LYS A 98 -12.52 -15.53 13.97
C LYS A 98 -11.49 -14.62 13.29
N TRP A 99 -11.74 -14.22 12.05
CA TRP A 99 -10.82 -13.36 11.31
C TRP A 99 -10.66 -11.98 11.93
N PHE A 100 -11.73 -11.37 12.42
CA PHE A 100 -11.68 -10.07 13.10
C PHE A 100 -10.90 -10.19 14.40
N HIS A 101 -11.19 -11.21 15.20
CA HIS A 101 -10.43 -11.49 16.43
C HIS A 101 -8.94 -11.69 16.15
N ASP A 102 -8.60 -12.58 15.21
CA ASP A 102 -7.20 -12.88 14.86
C ASP A 102 -6.48 -11.63 14.35
N ARG A 103 -7.13 -10.81 13.50
CA ARG A 103 -6.53 -9.57 12.97
C ARG A 103 -6.34 -8.52 14.04
N HIS A 104 -7.31 -8.34 14.93
CA HIS A 104 -7.21 -7.41 16.06
C HIS A 104 -6.09 -7.82 17.01
N THR A 105 -6.02 -9.11 17.38
CA THR A 105 -4.95 -9.67 18.23
C THR A 105 -3.58 -9.51 17.58
N ASN A 106 -3.46 -9.82 16.28
CA ASN A 106 -2.22 -9.62 15.52
C ASN A 106 -1.83 -8.14 15.44
N ALA A 107 -2.77 -7.22 15.22
CA ALA A 107 -2.49 -5.79 15.17
C ALA A 107 -1.97 -5.27 16.53
N ARG A 108 -2.54 -5.75 17.64
CA ARG A 108 -2.10 -5.41 19.00
C ARG A 108 -0.72 -5.97 19.35
N SER A 109 -0.34 -7.11 18.80
CA SER A 109 0.99 -7.71 19.02
C SER A 109 2.09 -7.10 18.17
N MET A 110 1.77 -6.26 17.17
CA MET A 110 2.76 -5.56 16.35
C MET A 110 3.60 -4.60 17.18
N ARG A 111 4.92 -4.71 17.02
CA ARG A 111 5.92 -3.90 17.74
C ARG A 111 6.09 -2.50 17.17
N HIS A 112 5.77 -2.32 15.89
CA HIS A 112 6.03 -1.08 15.16
C HIS A 112 4.77 -0.19 15.11
N ARG A 113 4.96 1.13 14.99
CA ARG A 113 3.87 2.10 14.78
C ARG A 113 3.18 1.96 13.42
N LEU A 114 3.89 1.42 12.45
CA LEU A 114 3.32 1.03 11.16
C LEU A 114 3.01 -0.47 11.18
N THR A 115 2.04 -0.90 10.39
CA THR A 115 1.82 -2.30 10.06
C THR A 115 3.11 -2.96 9.56
N ASP A 116 3.31 -4.24 9.86
CA ASP A 116 4.54 -4.96 9.50
C ASP A 116 4.85 -4.87 7.99
N VAL A 117 3.81 -4.95 7.15
CA VAL A 117 3.94 -4.82 5.69
C VAL A 117 4.49 -3.45 5.30
N ALA A 118 3.95 -2.37 5.88
CA ALA A 118 4.41 -1.01 5.62
C ALA A 118 5.82 -0.80 6.17
N HIS A 119 6.09 -1.27 7.39
CA HIS A 119 7.40 -1.19 8.02
C HIS A 119 8.48 -1.85 7.16
N LEU A 120 8.26 -3.07 6.68
CA LEU A 120 9.18 -3.79 5.78
C LEU A 120 9.41 -3.05 4.46
N VAL A 121 8.38 -2.40 3.92
CA VAL A 121 8.50 -1.58 2.70
C VAL A 121 9.38 -0.36 2.96
N ILE A 122 9.17 0.34 4.07
CA ILE A 122 9.98 1.48 4.47
C ILE A 122 11.43 1.08 4.68
N LEU A 123 11.71 -0.01 5.42
CA LEU A 123 13.08 -0.50 5.62
C LEU A 123 13.81 -0.74 4.28
N LYS A 124 13.13 -1.35 3.31
CA LYS A 124 13.69 -1.56 1.95
C LYS A 124 13.98 -0.23 1.23
N ARG A 125 13.16 0.81 1.45
CA ARG A 125 13.33 2.13 0.84
C ARG A 125 14.40 2.97 1.54
N VAL A 126 14.52 2.87 2.87
CA VAL A 126 15.57 3.51 3.68
C VAL A 126 16.95 3.01 3.25
N LYS A 127 17.12 1.71 3.05
CA LYS A 127 18.40 1.16 2.52
C LYS A 127 18.81 1.82 1.21
N LYS A 128 17.85 2.20 0.35
CA LYS A 128 18.14 2.87 -0.93
C LYS A 128 18.40 4.38 -0.78
N CYS A 129 17.82 5.03 0.22
CA CYS A 129 18.00 6.49 0.40
C CYS A 129 19.43 6.86 0.81
N GLY A 130 20.16 5.92 1.42
CA GLY A 130 21.54 6.08 1.85
C GLY A 130 22.49 6.61 0.76
N TYR A 131 22.28 6.18 -0.48
CA TYR A 131 23.15 6.45 -1.63
C TYR A 131 22.75 7.67 -2.47
N MET A 132 21.83 8.50 -1.96
CA MET A 132 21.24 9.60 -2.73
C MET A 132 21.82 10.95 -2.28
N THR A 133 22.12 11.80 -3.25
CA THR A 133 22.52 13.20 -3.00
C THR A 133 21.27 14.07 -2.98
N VAL A 134 21.14 14.95 -2.00
CA VAL A 134 19.98 15.81 -1.82
C VAL A 134 20.43 17.27 -1.72
N ASN A 135 19.77 18.14 -2.48
CA ASN A 135 19.91 19.59 -2.36
C ASN A 135 18.53 20.19 -2.05
N ALA A 136 18.47 21.11 -1.10
CA ALA A 136 17.27 21.91 -0.87
C ALA A 136 17.06 22.87 -2.05
N VAL A 137 15.81 22.94 -2.52
CA VAL A 137 15.35 23.90 -3.53
C VAL A 137 14.53 24.99 -2.84
N ASP A 138 13.69 24.58 -1.89
CA ASP A 138 12.88 25.43 -1.02
C ASP A 138 12.70 24.72 0.34
N TRP A 139 12.00 25.33 1.30
CA TRP A 139 11.80 24.81 2.65
C TRP A 139 11.28 23.36 2.69
N ASN A 140 10.31 23.04 1.83
CA ASN A 140 9.71 21.70 1.73
C ASN A 140 10.05 20.98 0.41
N ILE A 141 10.79 21.63 -0.49
CA ILE A 141 11.06 21.12 -1.84
C ILE A 141 12.54 20.77 -1.96
N PHE A 142 12.81 19.54 -2.40
CA PHE A 142 14.15 18.99 -2.49
C PHE A 142 14.39 18.39 -3.87
N SER A 143 15.60 18.58 -4.37
CA SER A 143 16.10 17.88 -5.55
C SER A 143 16.97 16.71 -5.09
N VAL A 144 16.61 15.50 -5.52
CA VAL A 144 17.28 14.26 -5.13
C VAL A 144 17.90 13.62 -6.37
N ARG A 145 19.22 13.42 -6.34
CA ARG A 145 19.98 12.82 -7.44
C ARG A 145 20.44 11.42 -7.07
N HIS A 146 20.24 10.46 -7.97
CA HIS A 146 20.76 9.10 -7.83
C HIS A 146 20.88 8.42 -9.20
N LYS A 147 22.04 7.82 -9.48
CA LYS A 147 22.36 7.14 -10.77
C LYS A 147 22.08 8.00 -12.01
N GLY A 148 22.55 9.24 -12.00
CA GLY A 148 22.41 10.18 -13.13
C GLY A 148 21.00 10.73 -13.35
N LYS A 149 20.01 10.33 -12.54
CA LYS A 149 18.64 10.83 -12.61
C LYS A 149 18.36 11.80 -11.47
N LEU A 150 17.47 12.76 -11.73
CA LEU A 150 17.05 13.79 -10.80
C LEU A 150 15.54 13.64 -10.52
N TRP A 151 15.16 13.76 -9.25
CA TRP A 151 13.76 13.76 -8.82
C TRP A 151 13.50 14.95 -7.91
N THR A 152 12.41 15.66 -8.17
CA THR A 152 11.87 16.66 -7.25
C THR A 152 10.92 15.99 -6.25
N VAL A 153 11.07 16.35 -4.98
CA VAL A 153 10.28 15.89 -3.85
C VAL A 153 9.69 17.10 -3.14
N ASP A 154 8.40 17.05 -2.82
CA ASP A 154 7.73 18.00 -1.94
C ASP A 154 7.21 17.23 -0.71
N LEU A 155 7.79 17.51 0.45
CA LEU A 155 7.42 16.86 1.70
C LEU A 155 6.09 17.34 2.27
N ALA A 156 5.74 18.61 2.08
CA ALA A 156 4.48 19.17 2.57
C ALA A 156 3.29 18.61 1.81
N ARG A 157 3.38 18.56 0.48
CA ARG A 157 2.34 17.98 -0.39
C ARG A 157 2.41 16.45 -0.46
N LYS A 158 3.41 15.83 0.15
CA LYS A 158 3.69 14.38 0.09
C LYS A 158 3.79 13.86 -1.35
N THR A 159 4.47 14.61 -2.22
CA THR A 159 4.62 14.26 -3.65
C THR A 159 6.06 14.05 -4.05
N CYS A 160 6.26 13.25 -5.08
CA CYS A 160 7.55 13.06 -5.72
C CYS A 160 7.35 12.78 -7.21
N THR A 161 8.23 13.32 -8.04
CA THR A 161 8.27 13.08 -9.50
C THR A 161 8.38 11.59 -9.88
N CYS A 162 8.81 10.72 -8.96
CA CYS A 162 8.78 9.27 -9.16
C CYS A 162 7.39 8.62 -9.00
N ASN A 163 6.37 9.41 -8.64
CA ASN A 163 4.98 9.03 -8.38
C ASN A 163 4.71 8.06 -7.22
N LYS A 164 5.74 7.39 -6.69
CA LYS A 164 5.57 6.41 -5.60
C LYS A 164 5.05 7.02 -4.30
N PHE A 165 5.42 8.27 -3.99
CA PHE A 165 5.03 8.87 -2.71
C PHE A 165 3.51 9.10 -2.65
N GLN A 166 2.97 9.75 -3.66
CA GLN A 166 1.55 10.05 -3.77
C GLN A 166 0.68 8.85 -4.13
N MET A 167 1.21 7.85 -4.86
CA MET A 167 0.44 6.67 -5.27
C MET A 167 0.42 5.56 -4.22
N ASP A 168 1.52 5.34 -3.50
CA ASP A 168 1.55 4.34 -2.43
C ASP A 168 1.14 4.93 -1.08
N PHE A 169 1.00 6.25 -0.96
CA PHE A 169 0.85 6.99 0.31
C PHE A 169 1.85 6.58 1.40
N LEU A 170 3.04 6.18 0.94
CA LEU A 170 4.20 5.87 1.74
C LEU A 170 5.38 6.64 1.15
N PRO A 171 6.25 7.22 1.98
CA PRO A 171 7.42 7.93 1.49
C PRO A 171 8.25 7.01 0.60
N CYS A 172 8.56 7.49 -0.60
CA CYS A 172 9.46 6.81 -1.52
C CYS A 172 10.91 6.96 -1.04
N SER A 173 11.87 6.25 -1.63
CA SER A 173 13.29 6.39 -1.25
C SER A 173 13.81 7.83 -1.39
N HIS A 174 13.30 8.62 -2.35
CA HIS A 174 13.66 10.02 -2.51
C HIS A 174 13.07 10.89 -1.39
N ALA A 175 11.81 10.66 -1.03
CA ALA A 175 11.16 11.36 0.08
C ALA A 175 11.85 11.07 1.42
N LEU A 176 12.27 9.82 1.64
CA LEU A 176 13.08 9.45 2.81
C LEU A 176 14.45 10.13 2.81
N ALA A 177 15.09 10.27 1.64
CA ALA A 177 16.36 10.99 1.52
C ALA A 177 16.18 12.49 1.85
N ALA A 178 15.13 13.12 1.32
CA ALA A 178 14.77 14.51 1.58
C ALA A 178 14.44 14.76 3.06
N ALA A 179 13.60 13.90 3.66
CA ALA A 179 13.26 14.00 5.07
C ALA A 179 14.51 13.87 5.96
N ARG A 180 15.40 12.91 5.65
CA ARG A 180 16.68 12.76 6.35
C ARG A 180 17.54 14.02 6.23
N TYR A 181 17.62 14.61 5.03
CA TYR A 181 18.36 15.86 4.82
C TYR A 181 17.79 17.01 5.64
N MET A 182 16.47 17.21 5.60
CA MET A 182 15.77 18.27 6.34
C MET A 182 16.06 18.15 7.84
N THR A 183 15.91 16.96 8.43
CA THR A 183 16.18 16.76 9.85
C THR A 183 17.64 17.00 10.22
N LEU A 184 18.60 16.49 9.43
CA LEU A 184 20.03 16.74 9.68
C LEU A 184 20.37 18.23 9.56
N SER A 185 19.76 18.95 8.61
CA SER A 185 19.98 20.39 8.45
C SER A 185 19.48 21.15 9.68
N ILE A 186 18.26 20.86 10.15
CA ILE A 186 17.68 21.48 11.36
C ILE A 186 18.55 21.19 12.59
N TYR A 187 18.96 19.93 12.80
CA TYR A 187 19.86 19.60 13.92
C TYR A 187 21.20 20.32 13.83
N ARG A 188 21.79 20.46 12.63
CA ARG A 188 23.03 21.24 12.46
C ARG A 188 22.82 22.72 12.78
N PHE A 189 21.69 23.32 12.40
CA PHE A 189 21.38 24.71 12.76
C PHE A 189 21.16 24.90 14.27
N ILE A 190 20.51 23.94 14.94
CA ILE A 190 20.28 23.99 16.40
C ILE A 190 21.58 23.78 17.18
N VAL A 191 22.40 22.81 16.78
CA VAL A 191 23.69 22.50 17.44
C VAL A 191 24.75 23.53 17.11
N ALA A 192 24.74 24.16 15.92
CA ALA A 192 25.66 25.28 15.64
C ALA A 192 25.43 26.52 16.55
N LYS A 193 24.32 26.58 17.29
CA LYS A 193 24.07 27.59 18.35
C LYS A 193 24.44 27.13 19.76
N ARG A 194 24.84 25.87 19.99
CA ARG A 194 25.32 25.36 21.28
C ARG A 194 26.56 24.50 21.06
N GLU A 195 27.70 25.09 21.42
CA GLU A 195 29.08 24.60 21.36
C GLU A 195 29.35 23.14 20.93
N SER A 196 30.28 23.09 19.98
CA SER A 196 31.13 21.99 19.53
C SER A 196 31.39 20.88 20.56
N HIS A 197 30.77 19.71 20.37
CA HIS A 197 31.43 18.40 20.54
C HIS A 197 30.60 17.33 19.79
N CYS A 198 31.13 16.88 18.66
CA CYS A 198 30.59 15.75 17.91
C CYS A 198 31.53 14.57 18.11
N PHE A 199 31.05 13.46 18.67
CA PHE A 199 31.71 12.16 18.42
C PHE A 199 30.81 10.92 18.41
N HIS A 200 29.48 11.02 18.57
CA HIS A 200 28.63 9.81 18.60
C HIS A 200 27.23 9.97 17.99
N CYS A 201 27.11 10.69 16.88
CA CYS A 201 25.81 10.91 16.23
C CYS A 201 25.33 9.75 15.33
N CYS A 202 26.02 8.60 15.24
CA CYS A 202 25.76 7.61 14.19
C CYS A 202 24.91 6.38 14.57
N ARG A 203 24.26 6.30 15.74
CA ARG A 203 23.46 5.09 16.11
C ARG A 203 21.96 5.26 16.40
N GLU A 204 21.42 6.46 16.57
CA GLU A 204 20.00 6.62 16.97
C GLU A 204 19.32 7.84 16.33
N TRP A 205 19.23 7.89 15.01
CA TRP A 205 18.37 8.90 14.37
C TRP A 205 16.96 8.36 14.31
N ASN A 206 16.25 8.37 15.44
CA ASN A 206 14.84 8.02 15.61
C ASN A 206 13.91 8.96 14.80
N LEU A 207 14.18 9.06 13.50
CA LEU A 207 13.49 9.83 12.49
C LEU A 207 12.12 9.19 12.32
N ASP A 208 11.13 9.83 12.91
CA ASP A 208 9.77 9.37 12.84
C ASP A 208 9.13 9.67 11.48
N PHE A 209 9.41 8.81 10.49
CA PHE A 209 8.79 8.88 9.17
C PHE A 209 7.30 8.49 9.17
N THR A 210 6.72 8.13 10.31
CA THR A 210 5.30 7.74 10.40
C THR A 210 4.38 8.90 10.02
N SER A 211 4.79 10.15 10.27
CA SER A 211 4.07 11.38 9.88
C SER A 211 3.92 11.53 8.36
N LEU A 212 4.87 11.00 7.60
CA LEU A 212 4.83 10.99 6.13
C LEU A 212 3.98 9.85 5.56
N CYS A 213 3.67 8.84 6.36
CA CYS A 213 2.82 7.72 5.97
C CYS A 213 1.34 8.10 6.12
N ALA A 214 0.48 7.55 5.27
CA ALA A 214 -0.97 7.66 5.48
C ALA A 214 -1.44 6.80 6.66
N ASP A 215 -2.55 7.20 7.26
CA ASP A 215 -3.08 6.61 8.50
C ASP A 215 -3.43 5.14 8.36
N TYR A 216 -3.93 4.70 7.20
CA TYR A 216 -4.30 3.30 6.98
C TYR A 216 -3.10 2.32 7.04
N TYR A 217 -1.86 2.80 7.07
CA TYR A 217 -0.68 1.98 7.35
C TYR A 217 -0.24 1.97 8.81
N LYS A 218 -0.86 2.78 9.66
CA LYS A 218 -0.58 2.84 11.09
C LYS A 218 -1.22 1.65 11.78
N ARG A 219 -0.53 1.16 12.81
CA ARG A 219 -0.99 0.05 13.63
C ARG A 219 -2.29 0.39 14.34
N GLU A 220 -2.41 1.62 14.86
CA GLU A 220 -3.60 2.08 15.59
C GLU A 220 -4.83 2.03 14.69
N THR A 221 -4.75 2.53 13.45
CA THR A 221 -5.84 2.45 12.48
C THR A 221 -6.23 1.01 12.14
N LEU A 222 -5.27 0.08 12.12
CA LEU A 222 -5.56 -1.34 11.94
C LEU A 222 -6.27 -1.95 13.14
N ILE A 223 -5.90 -1.56 14.37
CA ILE A 223 -6.58 -1.99 15.60
C ILE A 223 -8.03 -1.50 15.58
N ASP A 224 -8.23 -0.21 15.30
CA ASP A 224 -9.56 0.40 15.28
C ASP A 224 -10.47 -0.24 14.24
N ALA A 225 -9.92 -0.57 13.06
CA ALA A 225 -10.65 -1.24 11.99
C ALA A 225 -11.23 -2.62 12.37
N TYR A 226 -10.63 -3.30 13.36
CA TYR A 226 -11.08 -4.60 13.86
C TYR A 226 -11.50 -4.56 15.35
N SER A 227 -11.79 -3.37 15.87
CA SER A 227 -12.16 -3.17 17.28
C SER A 227 -13.57 -3.66 17.62
N VAL A 228 -14.49 -3.59 16.65
CA VAL A 228 -15.88 -4.01 16.84
C VAL A 228 -15.98 -5.54 16.74
N PRO A 229 -16.39 -6.23 17.82
CA PRO A 229 -16.56 -7.67 17.78
C PRO A 229 -17.80 -8.04 16.97
N ILE A 230 -17.71 -9.15 16.22
CA ILE A 230 -18.86 -9.77 15.59
C ILE A 230 -19.46 -10.73 16.62
N MET A 231 -20.62 -10.37 17.14
CA MET A 231 -21.31 -11.15 18.17
C MET A 231 -22.08 -12.33 17.55
N PRO A 232 -22.27 -13.43 18.31
CA PRO A 232 -23.24 -14.46 17.94
C PRO A 232 -24.64 -13.89 17.76
N VAL A 233 -25.40 -14.48 16.84
CA VAL A 233 -26.84 -14.20 16.77
C VAL A 233 -27.45 -14.69 18.08
N GLY A 234 -28.15 -13.80 18.78
CA GLY A 234 -28.81 -14.14 20.05
C GLY A 234 -29.87 -15.24 19.86
N HIS A 235 -30.45 -15.72 20.95
CA HIS A 235 -31.56 -16.68 20.86
C HIS A 235 -32.73 -16.06 20.05
N PRO A 236 -33.47 -16.84 19.23
CA PRO A 236 -34.59 -16.30 18.44
C PRO A 236 -35.62 -15.49 19.23
N SER A 237 -35.79 -15.80 20.52
CA SER A 237 -36.67 -15.04 21.43
C SER A 237 -36.23 -13.59 21.69
N SER A 238 -34.98 -13.25 21.40
CA SER A 238 -34.45 -11.89 21.54
C SER A 238 -34.44 -11.14 20.21
N TRP A 239 -34.98 -11.71 19.14
CA TRP A 239 -34.97 -11.09 17.82
C TRP A 239 -36.16 -10.12 17.71
N VAL A 240 -35.89 -8.93 17.19
CA VAL A 240 -36.94 -8.00 16.78
C VAL A 240 -37.30 -8.34 15.34
N VAL A 241 -38.38 -9.09 15.15
CA VAL A 241 -38.86 -9.50 13.82
C VAL A 241 -39.83 -8.42 13.30
N PRO A 242 -39.55 -7.80 12.13
CA PRO A 242 -40.47 -6.86 11.51
C PRO A 242 -41.85 -7.49 11.26
N PHE A 243 -42.91 -6.69 11.43
CA PHE A 243 -44.30 -7.17 11.38
C PHE A 243 -44.68 -7.82 10.04
N ASP A 244 -44.04 -7.39 8.96
CA ASP A 244 -44.19 -7.88 7.59
C ASP A 244 -43.56 -9.26 7.34
N ILE A 245 -42.70 -9.74 8.25
CA ILE A 245 -42.07 -11.08 8.18
C ILE A 245 -42.72 -12.06 9.16
N ALA A 246 -43.40 -11.56 10.19
CA ALA A 246 -43.96 -12.36 11.28
C ALA A 246 -45.32 -13.03 10.95
N ALA A 247 -45.90 -12.75 9.78
CA ALA A 247 -47.17 -13.30 9.29
C ALA A 247 -46.96 -14.56 8.42
#